data_AF-A0A945XYG9-F1
#
_entry.id   AF-A0A945XYG9-F1
#
_cell.length_a   1.000
_cell.length_b   1.000
_cell.length_c   1.000
_cell.angle_alpha   90.00
_cell.angle_beta   90.00
_cell.angle_gamma   90.00
#
_symmetry.space_group_name_H-M   'P 1'
#
loop_
_entity.id
_entity.type
_entity.pdbx_description
1 polymer ?
#
loop_
_entity_poly.entity_id
_entity_poly.type
_entity_poly.pdbx_seq_one_letter_code
_entity_poly.pdbx_strand_id
1 'polypeptide(L)' 'MDNIFIERLWRSVMYEKIFLEEFESVPELFSGLKEFFEFYNFERPHQYLLGKTPAEIYLG' A
#
# COMPACT_ATOMS: atom_id res chain seq x y z
N MET A 1 -3.59 10.02 14.04
CA MET A 1 -3.56 9.22 12.81
C MET A 1 -4.80 9.59 12.04
N ASP A 2 -4.65 10.10 10.81
CA ASP A 2 -5.76 10.68 10.05
C ASP A 2 -6.54 9.59 9.32
N ASN A 3 -7.85 9.46 9.59
CA ASN A 3 -8.69 8.42 9.01
C ASN A 3 -8.64 8.42 7.48
N ILE A 4 -8.48 9.60 6.88
CA ILE A 4 -8.41 9.75 5.41
C ILE A 4 -7.20 9.04 4.80
N PHE A 5 -6.09 8.93 5.53
CA PHE A 5 -4.90 8.22 5.05
C PHE A 5 -5.14 6.71 5.03
N ILE A 6 -5.76 6.18 6.08
CA ILE A 6 -6.08 4.76 6.20
C ILE A 6 -7.09 4.36 5.11
N GLU A 7 -8.12 5.18 4.88
CA GLU A 7 -9.11 4.93 3.83
C GLU A 7 -8.48 4.93 2.43
N ARG A 8 -7.58 5.88 2.14
CA ARG A 8 -6.88 5.94 0.85
C ARG A 8 -5.95 4.75 0.63
N LEU A 9 -5.24 4.34 1.69
CA LEU A 9 -4.42 3.13 1.67
C LEU A 9 -5.28 1.91 1.36
N TRP A 10 -6.37 1.72 2.10
CA TRP A 10 -7.24 0.57 1.91
C TRP A 10 -7.89 0.54 0.53
N ARG A 11 -8.31 1.69 0.00
CA ARG A 11 -8.80 1.79 -1.38
C ARG A 11 -7.73 1.36 -2.39
N SER A 12 -6.48 1.76 -2.19
CA SER A 12 -5.38 1.35 -3.08
C SER A 12 -5.17 -0.17 -3.02
N VAL A 13 -5.09 -0.76 -1.82
CA VAL A 13 -4.94 -2.21 -1.63
C VAL A 13 -6.07 -2.99 -2.31
N MET A 14 -7.32 -2.58 -2.12
CA MET A 14 -8.47 -3.28 -2.69
C MET A 14 -8.46 -3.25 -4.21
N TYR A 15 -8.28 -2.07 -4.81
CA TYR A 15 -8.42 -1.91 -6.26
C TYR A 15 -7.17 -2.25 -7.06
N GLU A 16 -5.98 -2.06 -6.48
CA GLU A 16 -4.70 -2.25 -7.19
C GLU A 16 -4.10 -3.65 -6.94
N LYS A 17 -4.57 -4.39 -5.91
CA LYS A 17 -4.07 -5.73 -5.58
C LYS A 17 -5.20 -6.76 -5.50
N ILE A 18 -6.09 -6.61 -4.54
CA ILE A 18 -7.08 -7.66 -4.20
C ILE A 18 -8.09 -7.92 -5.33
N PHE A 19 -8.53 -6.89 -6.06
CA PHE A 19 -9.50 -7.06 -7.16
C PHE A 19 -8.87 -7.44 -8.50
N LEU A 20 -7.54 -7.36 -8.63
CA LEU A 20 -6.85 -7.66 -9.89
C LEU A 20 -6.19 -9.04 -9.90
N GLU A 21 -5.97 -9.62 -8.72
CA GLU A 21 -5.26 -10.88 -8.55
C GLU A 21 -6.18 -11.91 -7.89
N GLU A 22 -6.04 -13.16 -8.33
CA GLU A 22 -6.60 -14.30 -7.62
C GLU A 22 -5.54 -14.87 -6.67
N PHE A 23 -5.96 -15.23 -5.46
CA PHE A 23 -5.11 -15.87 -4.48
C PHE A 23 -5.70 -17.24 -4.16
N GLU A 24 -4.94 -18.30 -4.35
CA GLU A 24 -5.37 -19.68 -4.11
C GLU A 24 -5.34 -20.03 -2.61
N SER A 25 -4.59 -19.26 -1.82
CA SER A 25 -4.45 -19.49 -0.38
C SER A 25 -4.21 -18.22 0.43
N VAL A 26 -4.50 -18.30 1.73
CA VAL A 26 -4.22 -17.21 2.67
C VAL A 26 -2.72 -16.86 2.74
N PRO A 27 -1.76 -17.81 2.80
CA PRO A 27 -0.33 -17.48 2.75
C PRO A 27 0.08 -16.71 1.50
N GLU A 28 -0.49 -17.06 0.34
CA GLU A 28 -0.23 -16.36 -0.92
C GLU A 28 -0.73 -14.91 -0.88
N LEU A 29 -1.96 -14.70 -0.41
CA LEU A 29 -2.51 -13.36 -0.17
C LEU A 29 -1.60 -12.55 0.76
N PHE A 30 -1.14 -13.14 1.87
CA PHE A 30 -0.24 -12.46 2.80
C PHE A 30 1.09 -12.05 2.13
N SER A 31 1.66 -12.92 1.30
CA SER A 31 2.88 -12.61 0.56
C SER A 31 2.65 -11.46 -0.43
N GLY A 32 1.57 -11.52 -1.21
CA GLY A 32 1.20 -10.47 -2.15
C GLY A 32 0.91 -9.13 -1.47
N LEU A 33 0.23 -9.14 -0.33
CA LEU A 33 0.01 -7.93 0.46
C LEU A 33 1.32 -7.36 1.01
N LYS A 34 2.22 -8.21 1.49
CA LYS A 34 3.54 -7.78 1.98
C LYS A 34 4.32 -7.04 0.89
N GLU A 35 4.41 -7.64 -0.30
CA GLU A 35 5.06 -7.02 -1.46
C GLU A 35 4.40 -5.69 -1.83
N PHE A 36 3.06 -5.65 -1.87
CA PHE A 36 2.33 -4.42 -2.15
C PHE A 36 2.62 -3.30 -1.13
N PHE A 37 2.66 -3.62 0.17
CA PHE A 37 2.96 -2.64 1.20
C PHE A 37 4.42 -2.20 1.19
N GLU A 38 5.36 -3.08 0.84
CA GLU A 38 6.77 -2.69 0.63
C GLU A 38 6.87 -1.66 -0.51
N PHE A 39 6.28 -1.95 -1.67
CA PHE A 39 6.20 -1.02 -2.80
C PHE A 39 5.51 0.31 -2.41
N TYR A 40 4.33 0.24 -1.79
CA TYR A 40 3.55 1.44 -1.45
C TYR A 40 4.29 2.36 -0.48
N ASN A 41 5.02 1.79 0.48
CA ASN A 41 5.69 2.55 1.55
C ASN A 41 7.08 3.04 1.17
N PHE A 42 7.82 2.31 0.34
CA PHE A 42 9.24 2.61 0.10
C PHE A 42 9.56 3.03 -1.34
N GLU A 43 8.69 2.75 -2.30
CA GLU A 43 8.98 2.97 -3.71
C GLU A 43 8.00 3.93 -4.38
N ARG A 44 6.72 3.91 -4.00
CA ARG A 44 5.68 4.74 -4.62
C ARG A 44 5.72 6.19 -4.11
N PRO A 45 5.99 7.19 -4.97
CA PRO A 45 5.82 8.59 -4.62
C PRO A 45 4.33 8.94 -4.51
N HIS A 46 3.93 9.70 -3.49
CA HIS A 46 2.55 10.14 -3.32
C HIS A 46 2.43 11.64 -3.55
N GLN A 47 1.55 12.06 -4.46
CA GLN A 47 1.34 13.49 -4.75
C GLN A 47 0.95 14.28 -3.50
N TYR A 48 0.13 13.69 -2.62
CA TYR A 48 -0.25 14.30 -1.34
C TYR A 48 0.92 14.46 -0.36
N LEU A 49 1.98 13.65 -0.52
CA LEU A 49 3.22 13.74 0.25
C LEU A 49 4.31 14.52 -0.51
N LEU A 50 3.93 15.42 -1.42
CA LEU A 50 4.85 16.21 -2.25
C LEU A 50 5.83 15.36 -3.06
N GLY A 51 5.38 14.18 -3.52
CA GLY A 51 6.21 13.26 -4.28
C GLY A 51 7.17 12.44 -3.43
N LYS A 52 7.01 12.43 -2.11
CA LYS A 52 7.72 11.52 -1.21
C LYS A 52 6.95 10.22 -0.99
N THR A 53 7.68 9.20 -0.57
CA THR A 53 7.16 7.92 -0.09
C THR A 53 6.72 8.05 1.37
N PRO A 54 5.82 7.18 1.87
CA PRO A 54 5.45 7.15 3.27
C PRO A 54 6.67 6.93 4.18
N ALA A 55 7.60 6.04 3.79
CA ALA A 55 8.83 5.79 4.53
C ALA A 55 9.67 7.06 4.71
N GLU A 56 9.84 7.87 3.66
CA GLU A 56 10.58 9.15 3.74
C GLU A 56 9.93 10.18 4.67
N ILE A 57 8.62 10.08 4.91
CA ILE A 57 7.90 10.99 5.82
C ILE A 57 7.95 10.50 7.27
N TYR A 58 7.88 9.18 7.50
CA TYR A 58 7.72 8.61 8.85
C TYR A 58 9.00 8.04 9.46
N LEU A 59 9.99 7.67 8.65
CA LEU A 59 11.27 7.09 9.11
C LEU A 59 12.44 8.09 9.02
N GLY A 60 12.19 9.30 8.53
CA GLY A 60 13.15 10.40 8.40
C GLY A 60 13.14 11.36 9.58
#